data_AF-A0A183U373-F1
#
_entry.id   AF-A0A183U373-F1
#
_cell.length_a   1.000
_cell.length_b   1.000
_cell.length_c   1.000
_cell.angle_alpha   90.00
_cell.angle_beta   90.00
_cell.angle_gamma   90.00
#
_symmetry.space_group_name_H-M   'P 1'
#
loop_
_entity.id
_entity.type
_entity.pdbx_description
1 polymer ?
#
loop_
_entity_poly.entity_id
_entity_poly.type
_entity_poly.pdbx_seq_one_letter_code
_entity_poly.pdbx_strand_id
1 'polypeptide(L)'
;LCVSGLPHRNGNEHARDVAEMSFAFLKNVAVFRISHLPNERINIRIGLHTGPVVVGVVGLTMPRYCLFGDTVNTASRMESSGKRWFCLPLLHSNYSYQFVESGDRSGHIHISAETNRYLTKIIGGYRTESRGEVIIKGKGVMETFWLLPEGEMSDNAAEDQF
;
A
#
# COMPACT_ATOMS: atom_id res chain seq x y z
N LEU A 1 -2.28 8.20 7.73
CA LEU A 1 -0.98 8.68 7.22
C LEU A 1 0.06 8.32 8.27
N CYS A 2 1.11 7.62 7.87
CA CYS A 2 2.25 7.28 8.72
C CYS A 2 3.52 7.73 8.00
N VAL A 3 4.57 8.06 8.76
CA VAL A 3 5.86 8.53 8.23
C VAL A 3 7.01 7.97 9.05
N SER A 4 8.18 7.79 8.44
CA SER A 4 9.42 7.43 9.12
C SER A 4 10.54 8.41 8.72
N GLY A 5 11.55 8.56 9.58
CA GLY A 5 12.67 9.50 9.41
C GLY A 5 12.42 10.93 9.90
N LEU A 6 11.37 11.13 10.72
CA LEU A 6 10.99 12.43 11.29
C LEU A 6 10.48 12.31 12.73
N PRO A 7 10.69 13.33 13.60
CA PRO A 7 11.54 14.51 13.38
C PRO A 7 13.04 14.16 13.39
N HIS A 8 13.39 13.01 13.97
CA HIS A 8 14.74 12.46 13.96
C HIS A 8 14.95 11.59 12.73
N ARG A 9 16.01 11.89 11.98
CA ARG A 9 16.39 11.12 10.79
C ARG A 9 16.94 9.76 11.22
N ASN A 10 16.49 8.69 10.58
CA ASN A 10 16.93 7.30 10.79
C ASN A 10 17.80 6.78 9.62
N GLY A 11 18.55 7.68 8.97
CA GLY A 11 19.37 7.31 7.81
C GLY A 11 18.53 6.81 6.65
N ASN A 12 18.82 5.59 6.18
CA ASN A 12 18.13 4.98 5.05
C ASN A 12 17.04 3.97 5.47
N GLU A 13 16.79 3.78 6.77
CA GLU A 13 15.83 2.77 7.22
C GLU A 13 14.37 3.23 7.08
N HIS A 14 14.10 4.53 6.84
CA HIS A 14 12.73 5.04 6.79
C HIS A 14 11.82 4.32 5.79
N ALA A 15 12.35 3.90 4.63
CA ALA A 15 11.53 3.22 3.63
C ALA A 15 11.23 1.78 4.05
N ARG A 16 12.18 1.11 4.71
CA ARG A 16 12.01 -0.22 5.30
C ARG A 16 10.95 -0.21 6.39
N ASP A 17 11.04 0.71 7.36
CA ASP A 17 10.08 0.78 8.46
C ASP A 17 8.64 0.88 7.96
N VAL A 18 8.40 1.74 6.96
CA VAL A 18 7.07 1.96 6.38
C VAL A 18 6.63 0.76 5.55
N ALA A 19 7.55 0.11 4.82
CA ALA A 19 7.26 -1.12 4.07
C ALA A 19 6.87 -2.28 4.99
N GLU A 20 7.66 -2.53 6.04
CA GLU A 20 7.39 -3.58 7.04
C GLU A 20 6.08 -3.33 7.79
N MET A 21 5.84 -2.09 8.22
CA MET A 21 4.56 -1.70 8.81
C MET A 21 3.40 -1.98 7.84
N SER A 22 3.57 -1.68 6.55
CA SER A 22 2.53 -1.92 5.53
C SER A 22 2.22 -3.41 5.37
N PHE A 23 3.24 -4.27 5.34
CA PHE A 23 3.03 -5.71 5.33
C PHE A 23 2.34 -6.22 6.60
N ALA A 24 2.75 -5.72 7.77
CA ALA A 24 2.11 -6.08 9.04
C ALA A 24 0.63 -5.68 9.06
N PHE A 25 0.26 -4.52 8.50
CA PHE A 25 -1.13 -4.11 8.36
C PHE A 25 -1.92 -5.07 7.46
N LEU A 26 -1.38 -5.45 6.30
CA LEU A 26 -2.05 -6.38 5.40
C LEU A 26 -2.29 -7.75 6.04
N LYS A 27 -1.29 -8.28 6.76
CA LYS A 27 -1.40 -9.54 7.51
C LYS A 27 -2.49 -9.47 8.59
N ASN A 28 -2.51 -8.38 9.37
CA ASN A 28 -3.48 -8.21 10.45
C ASN A 28 -4.91 -7.96 9.93
N VAL A 29 -5.07 -7.21 8.85
CA VAL A 29 -6.38 -6.93 8.25
C VAL A 29 -7.00 -8.18 7.63
N ALA A 30 -6.19 -9.13 7.16
CA ALA A 30 -6.69 -10.39 6.61
C ALA A 30 -7.41 -11.27 7.65
N VAL A 31 -6.98 -11.21 8.92
CA VAL A 31 -7.58 -11.99 10.02
C VAL A 31 -8.59 -11.19 10.84
N PHE A 32 -8.59 -9.86 10.72
CA PHE A 32 -9.48 -8.99 11.47
C PHE A 32 -10.94 -9.15 11.02
N ARG A 33 -11.84 -9.34 11.99
CA ARG A 33 -13.28 -9.47 11.76
C ARG A 33 -14.06 -8.43 12.55
N ILE A 34 -15.08 -7.87 11.92
CA ILE A 34 -15.97 -6.89 12.55
C ILE A 34 -17.11 -7.65 13.21
N SER A 35 -17.34 -7.43 14.51
CA SER A 35 -18.34 -8.19 15.28
C SER A 35 -19.77 -8.13 14.72
N HIS A 36 -20.15 -6.99 14.13
CA HIS A 36 -21.48 -6.81 13.51
C HIS A 36 -21.51 -7.18 12.01
N LEU A 37 -20.37 -7.46 11.38
CA LEU A 37 -20.24 -7.86 9.98
C LEU A 37 -19.16 -8.94 9.84
N PRO A 38 -19.36 -10.15 10.40
CA PRO A 38 -18.32 -11.17 10.47
C PRO A 38 -17.95 -11.76 9.10
N ASN A 39 -18.89 -11.74 8.14
CA ASN A 39 -18.69 -12.30 6.81
C ASN A 39 -18.00 -11.33 5.84
N GLU A 40 -17.97 -10.03 6.16
CA GLU A 40 -17.32 -9.03 5.33
C GLU A 40 -15.81 -9.03 5.58
N ARG A 41 -15.05 -8.75 4.51
CA ARG A 41 -13.59 -8.55 4.59
C ARG A 41 -13.27 -7.08 4.44
N ILE A 42 -12.42 -6.58 5.31
CA ILE A 42 -11.88 -5.22 5.18
C ILE A 42 -10.82 -5.24 4.08
N ASN A 43 -11.01 -4.41 3.05
CA ASN A 43 -10.01 -4.18 2.03
C ASN A 43 -9.38 -2.81 2.24
N ILE A 44 -8.06 -2.79 2.40
CA ILE A 44 -7.28 -1.55 2.52
C ILE A 44 -6.46 -1.30 1.26
N ARG A 45 -6.24 -0.02 0.97
CA ARG A 45 -5.27 0.43 -0.04
C ARG A 45 -4.10 1.06 0.68
N ILE A 46 -2.89 0.75 0.23
CA ILE A 46 -1.66 1.28 0.80
C ILE A 46 -0.81 1.84 -0.34
N GLY A 47 -0.36 3.09 -0.18
CA GLY A 47 0.50 3.79 -1.12
C GLY A 47 1.73 4.37 -0.45
N LEU A 48 2.93 4.14 -1.01
CA LEU A 48 4.21 4.62 -0.46
C LEU A 48 4.92 5.51 -1.47
N HIS A 49 5.50 6.59 -0.94
CA HIS A 49 6.43 7.43 -1.67
C HIS A 49 7.54 7.93 -0.75
N THR A 50 8.77 7.95 -1.26
CA THR A 50 9.96 8.46 -0.57
C THR A 50 10.42 9.76 -1.20
N GLY A 51 10.68 10.77 -0.38
CA GLY A 51 11.24 12.04 -0.84
C GLY A 51 11.31 13.11 0.26
N PRO A 52 11.78 14.32 -0.10
CA PRO A 52 11.89 15.42 0.84
C PRO A 52 10.51 15.96 1.26
N VAL A 53 10.39 16.31 2.53
CA VAL A 53 9.14 16.83 3.09
C VAL A 53 9.46 17.95 4.08
N VAL A 54 8.57 18.93 4.19
CA VAL A 54 8.61 19.99 5.19
C VAL A 54 7.63 19.63 6.29
N VAL A 55 8.03 19.80 7.54
CA VAL A 55 7.20 19.48 8.70
C VAL A 55 7.14 20.66 9.66
N GLY A 56 6.01 20.83 10.34
CA GLY A 56 5.82 21.92 11.28
C GLY A 56 4.57 21.77 12.12
N VAL A 57 4.49 22.55 13.20
CA VAL A 57 3.29 22.66 14.03
C VAL A 57 2.40 23.76 13.48
N VAL A 58 1.15 23.42 13.21
CA VAL A 58 0.15 24.34 12.65
C VAL A 58 -0.96 24.58 13.68
N GLY A 59 -1.32 25.85 13.87
CA GLY A 59 -2.37 26.28 14.80
C GLY A 59 -1.83 26.74 16.14
N LEU A 60 -2.42 27.81 16.69
CA LEU A 60 -2.03 28.38 17.99
C LEU A 60 -2.77 27.71 19.15
N THR A 61 -4.10 27.61 19.05
CA THR A 61 -4.96 27.03 20.11
C THR A 61 -5.00 25.50 20.07
N MET A 62 -4.93 24.91 18.87
CA MET A 62 -4.92 23.46 18.66
C MET A 62 -3.76 23.08 17.76
N PRO A 63 -2.53 23.03 18.30
CA PRO A 63 -1.34 22.73 17.53
C PRO A 63 -1.41 21.29 16.98
N ARG A 64 -1.25 21.15 15.66
CA ARG A 64 -1.17 19.87 14.96
C ARG A 64 0.17 19.75 14.26
N TYR A 65 0.83 18.61 14.43
CA TYR A 65 2.03 18.31 13.65
C TYR A 65 1.63 17.92 12.23
N CYS A 66 2.03 18.73 11.26
CA CYS A 66 1.62 18.60 9.87
C CYS A 66 2.84 18.45 8.95
N LEU A 67 2.63 17.69 7.88
CA LEU A 67 3.61 17.47 6.82
C LEU A 67 3.12 18.08 5.51
N PHE A 68 4.03 18.73 4.79
CA PHE A 68 3.76 19.44 3.55
C PHE A 68 4.83 19.14 2.51
N GLY A 69 4.44 19.18 1.23
CA GLY A 69 5.34 19.03 0.10
C GLY A 69 4.86 18.02 -0.94
N ASP A 70 5.59 17.93 -2.04
CA ASP A 70 5.24 17.03 -3.15
C ASP A 70 5.28 15.56 -2.77
N THR A 71 6.09 15.20 -1.77
CA THR A 71 6.18 13.82 -1.29
C THR A 71 4.87 13.34 -0.69
N VAL A 72 4.20 14.14 0.16
CA VAL A 72 2.90 13.74 0.74
C VAL A 72 1.81 13.67 -0.32
N ASN A 73 1.84 14.58 -1.28
CA ASN A 73 0.90 14.60 -2.40
C ASN A 73 1.09 13.35 -3.30
N THR A 74 2.33 13.01 -3.63
CA THR A 74 2.65 11.83 -4.45
C THR A 74 2.27 10.54 -3.71
N ALA A 75 2.57 10.43 -2.41
CA ALA A 75 2.17 9.29 -1.58
C ALA A 75 0.63 9.09 -1.59
N SER A 76 -0.13 10.18 -1.45
CA SER A 76 -1.59 10.15 -1.55
C SER A 76 -2.06 9.69 -2.93
N ARG A 77 -1.35 10.02 -4.00
CA ARG A 77 -1.63 9.49 -5.34
C ARG A 77 -1.33 8.00 -5.46
N MET A 78 -0.28 7.49 -4.82
CA MET A 78 -0.03 6.05 -4.78
C MET A 78 -1.18 5.31 -4.05
N GLU A 79 -1.71 5.86 -2.96
CA GLU A 79 -2.85 5.23 -2.27
C GLU A 79 -4.15 5.29 -3.09
N SER A 80 -4.47 6.47 -3.62
CA SER A 80 -5.73 6.70 -4.34
C SER A 80 -5.77 6.07 -5.74
N SER A 81 -4.61 5.84 -6.37
CA SER A 81 -4.52 5.24 -7.70
C SER A 81 -4.40 3.71 -7.68
N GLY A 82 -4.21 3.08 -6.51
CA GLY A 82 -4.42 1.63 -6.36
C GLY A 82 -5.89 1.32 -6.66
N LYS A 83 -6.20 0.45 -7.63
CA LYS A 83 -7.60 0.28 -8.04
C LYS A 83 -8.35 -0.44 -6.92
N ARG A 84 -9.62 -0.08 -6.79
CA ARG A 84 -10.53 -0.67 -5.82
C ARG A 84 -11.20 -1.88 -6.47
N TRP A 85 -11.42 -2.92 -5.67
CA TRP A 85 -12.30 -4.02 -6.05
C TRP A 85 -13.68 -3.46 -6.42
N PHE A 86 -14.10 -3.68 -7.67
CA PHE A 86 -15.48 -3.47 -8.08
C PHE A 86 -16.29 -4.70 -7.67
N CYS A 87 -17.16 -4.55 -6.67
CA CYS A 87 -18.28 -5.46 -6.47
C CYS A 87 -19.35 -5.06 -7.49
N LEU A 88 -19.37 -5.69 -8.65
CA LEU A 88 -20.43 -5.50 -9.63
C LEU A 88 -21.65 -6.34 -9.23
N PRO A 89 -22.84 -5.74 -9.05
CA PRO A 89 -24.07 -6.51 -8.95
C PRO A 89 -24.34 -7.14 -10.33
N LEU A 90 -24.32 -8.46 -10.42
CA LEU A 90 -24.87 -9.13 -11.59
C LEU A 90 -26.40 -8.95 -11.56
N LEU A 91 -26.95 -8.36 -12.61
CA LEU A 91 -28.38 -8.34 -12.91
C LEU A 91 -28.83 -9.75 -13.34
N HIS A 92 -28.70 -10.74 -12.47
CA HIS A 92 -29.41 -12.01 -12.60
C HIS A 92 -29.91 -12.44 -11.24
N SER A 93 -31.20 -12.78 -11.21
CA SER A 93 -31.94 -13.24 -10.04
C SER A 93 -31.15 -14.26 -9.24
N ASN A 94 -31.17 -14.11 -7.91
CA ASN A 94 -30.53 -14.91 -6.86
C ASN A 94 -29.20 -14.32 -6.35
N TYR A 95 -29.34 -13.35 -5.44
CA TYR A 95 -28.53 -13.04 -4.25
C TYR A 95 -27.18 -13.79 -4.10
N SER A 96 -26.33 -13.70 -5.11
CA SER A 96 -25.00 -14.28 -5.13
C SER A 96 -24.05 -13.21 -5.66
N TYR A 97 -23.22 -12.70 -4.76
CA TYR A 97 -22.12 -11.82 -5.13
C TYR A 97 -21.01 -12.69 -5.71
N GLN A 98 -20.77 -12.60 -7.01
CA GLN A 98 -19.56 -13.19 -7.59
C GLN A 98 -18.46 -12.14 -7.53
N PHE A 99 -17.40 -12.43 -6.78
CA PHE A 99 -16.17 -11.65 -6.77
C PHE A 99 -15.51 -11.81 -8.14
N VAL A 100 -15.74 -10.88 -9.06
CA VAL A 100 -15.07 -10.87 -10.37
C VAL A 100 -13.70 -10.25 -10.19
N GLU A 101 -12.68 -11.09 -10.28
CA GLU A 101 -11.27 -10.75 -10.25
C GLU A 101 -10.93 -9.86 -11.44
N SER A 102 -11.11 -8.55 -11.29
CA SER A 102 -10.74 -7.57 -12.30
C SER A 102 -9.22 -7.29 -12.22
N GLY A 103 -8.40 -8.35 -12.22
CA GLY A 103 -6.94 -8.31 -12.36
C GLY A 103 -6.12 -7.42 -11.41
N ASP A 104 -6.76 -6.69 -10.48
CA ASP A 104 -6.10 -5.77 -9.55
C ASP A 104 -6.07 -6.41 -8.16
N ARG A 105 -4.88 -6.88 -7.83
CA ARG A 105 -4.60 -7.78 -6.73
C ARG A 105 -4.91 -7.10 -5.40
N SER A 106 -5.86 -7.65 -4.64
CA SER A 106 -6.11 -7.17 -3.26
C SER A 106 -4.84 -7.30 -2.42
N GLY A 107 -4.62 -6.36 -1.52
CA GLY A 107 -3.53 -6.43 -0.55
C GLY A 107 -2.13 -6.21 -1.12
N HIS A 108 -2.00 -5.58 -2.28
CA HIS A 108 -0.69 -5.14 -2.78
C HIS A 108 -0.42 -3.69 -2.36
N ILE A 109 0.86 -3.40 -2.12
CA ILE A 109 1.32 -2.08 -1.70
C ILE A 109 1.78 -1.32 -2.95
N HIS A 110 1.11 -0.20 -3.26
CA HIS A 110 1.46 0.61 -4.43
C HIS A 110 2.63 1.54 -4.10
N ILE A 111 3.67 1.54 -4.91
CA ILE A 111 4.87 2.35 -4.66
C ILE A 111 5.29 3.15 -5.90
N SER A 112 5.89 4.32 -5.67
CA SER A 112 6.50 5.12 -6.73
C SER A 112 7.84 4.55 -7.21
N ALA A 113 8.32 5.00 -8.37
CA ALA A 113 9.63 4.64 -8.91
C ALA A 113 10.79 4.97 -7.96
N GLU A 114 10.74 6.11 -7.27
CA GLU A 114 11.76 6.51 -6.30
C GLU A 114 11.81 5.56 -5.10
N THR A 115 10.63 5.16 -4.60
CA THR A 115 10.53 4.20 -3.49
C THR A 115 11.00 2.82 -3.92
N ASN A 116 10.64 2.39 -5.14
CA ASN A 116 11.14 1.14 -5.72
C ASN A 116 12.68 1.14 -5.75
N ARG A 117 13.29 2.19 -6.33
CA ARG A 117 14.75 2.33 -6.35
C ARG A 117 15.34 2.27 -4.94
N TYR A 118 14.69 2.91 -3.97
CA TYR A 118 15.14 2.94 -2.59
C TYR A 118 15.15 1.55 -1.95
N LEU A 119 14.03 0.83 -2.06
CA LEU A 119 13.86 -0.51 -1.48
C LEU A 119 14.74 -1.55 -2.18
N THR A 120 14.89 -1.49 -3.50
CA THR A 120 15.64 -2.51 -4.27
C THR A 120 17.15 -2.24 -4.32
N LYS A 121 17.58 -0.98 -4.44
CA LYS A 121 19.01 -0.64 -4.64
C LYS A 121 19.72 -0.12 -3.41
N ILE A 122 19.03 0.59 -2.52
CA ILE A 122 19.66 1.22 -1.35
C ILE A 122 19.59 0.28 -0.15
N ILE A 123 18.38 -0.17 0.19
CA ILE A 123 18.18 -1.12 1.30
C ILE A 123 18.47 -2.55 0.83
N GLY A 124 17.90 -2.93 -0.33
CA GLY A 124 17.95 -4.30 -0.84
C GLY A 124 16.95 -5.23 -0.15
N GLY A 125 16.82 -6.46 -0.66
CA GLY A 125 15.97 -7.51 -0.09
C GLY A 125 14.49 -7.45 -0.50
N TYR A 126 14.00 -6.31 -1.00
CA TYR A 126 12.61 -6.17 -1.43
C TYR A 126 12.40 -6.57 -2.89
N ARG A 127 11.26 -7.23 -3.16
CA ARG A 127 10.81 -7.59 -4.51
C ARG A 127 9.70 -6.66 -4.96
N THR A 128 9.77 -6.21 -6.20
CA THR A 128 8.79 -5.31 -6.79
C THR A 128 8.45 -5.72 -8.20
N GLU A 129 7.23 -5.45 -8.65
CA GLU A 129 6.78 -5.68 -10.01
C GLU A 129 6.31 -4.38 -10.65
N SER A 130 6.62 -4.16 -11.93
CA SER A 130 6.11 -2.98 -12.64
C SER A 130 4.61 -3.11 -12.85
N ARG A 131 3.87 -2.10 -12.40
CA ARG A 131 2.44 -1.95 -12.70
C ARG A 131 2.21 -1.35 -14.08
N GLY A 132 3.21 -0.64 -14.60
CA GLY A 132 3.12 0.20 -15.78
C GLY A 132 2.94 1.69 -15.46
N GLU A 133 2.66 2.44 -16.51
CA GLU A 133 2.59 3.89 -16.49
C GLU A 133 1.25 4.42 -15.95
N VAL A 134 1.33 5.42 -15.08
CA VAL A 134 0.18 6.08 -14.46
C VAL A 134 0.35 7.59 -14.59
N ILE A 135 -0.71 8.27 -15.02
CA ILE A 135 -0.71 9.73 -15.10
C ILE A 135 -0.91 10.30 -13.69
N ILE A 136 0.10 10.99 -13.18
CA ILE A 136 0.08 11.67 -11.89
C ILE A 136 -0.08 13.17 -12.14
N LYS A 137 -1.20 13.74 -11.68
CA LYS A 137 -1.48 15.17 -11.81
C LYS A 137 -0.34 16.00 -11.22
N GLY A 138 0.26 16.86 -12.04
CA GLY A 138 1.39 17.72 -11.66
C GLY A 138 2.78 17.08 -11.84
N LYS A 139 2.88 15.77 -12.09
CA LYS A 139 4.15 15.09 -12.41
C LYS A 139 4.20 14.48 -13.81
N GLY A 140 3.06 14.33 -14.48
CA GLY A 140 2.97 13.71 -15.80
C GLY A 140 2.89 12.19 -15.69
N VAL A 141 3.39 11.50 -16.71
CA VAL A 141 3.40 10.03 -16.76
C VAL A 141 4.52 9.52 -15.84
N MET A 142 4.18 8.61 -14.93
CA MET A 142 5.14 7.98 -14.04
C MET A 142 4.98 6.47 -14.10
N GLU A 143 6.08 5.74 -14.20
CA GLU A 143 6.08 4.30 -13.94
C GLU A 143 5.87 4.05 -12.44
N THR A 144 5.02 3.09 -12.12
CA THR A 144 4.74 2.71 -10.74
C THR A 144 4.86 1.22 -10.53
N PHE A 145 5.01 0.80 -9.29
CA PHE A 145 5.35 -0.58 -8.96
C PHE A 145 4.46 -1.12 -7.85
N TRP A 146 4.28 -2.43 -7.84
CA TRP A 146 3.74 -3.18 -6.72
C TRP A 146 4.89 -3.70 -5.88
N LEU A 147 4.87 -3.40 -4.59
CA LEU A 147 5.76 -4.03 -3.62
C LEU A 147 5.17 -5.38 -3.23
N LEU A 148 5.95 -6.44 -3.44
CA LEU A 148 5.54 -7.82 -3.23
C LEU A 148 5.95 -8.28 -1.82
N PRO A 149 5.13 -9.12 -1.15
CA PRO A 149 5.53 -9.74 0.11
C PRO A 149 6.81 -10.56 -0.07
N GLU A 150 7.66 -10.54 0.96
CA GLU A 150 8.79 -11.46 1.05
C GLU A 150 8.26 -12.90 1.03
N GLY A 151 8.73 -13.67 0.05
CA GLY A 151 8.47 -15.11 -0.14
C GLY A 151 7.08 -15.60 0.28
N GLU A 152 6.16 -15.74 -0.69
CA GLU A 152 5.30 -16.92 -0.67
C GLU A 152 6.24 -18.14 -0.68
N MET A 153 6.52 -18.71 0.50
CA MET A 153 6.69 -20.15 0.58
C MET A 153 5.39 -20.70 0.03
N SER A 154 5.47 -21.36 -1.12
CA SER A 154 4.37 -22.19 -1.59
C SER A 154 3.96 -23.10 -0.43
N ASP A 155 2.74 -22.96 0.07
CA ASP A 155 2.06 -23.99 0.87
C ASP A 155 1.74 -25.21 -0.03
N ASN A 156 2.74 -25.72 -0.74
CA ASN A 156 2.71 -26.96 -1.51
C ASN A 156 3.70 -27.93 -0.85
N ALA A 157 3.40 -28.35 0.37
CA ALA A 157 4.01 -29.52 1.01
C ALA A 157 3.09 -30.03 2.14
N ALA A 158 1.92 -30.54 1.77
CA ALA A 158 1.21 -31.60 2.51
C ALA A 158 0.11 -32.21 1.63
N GLU A 159 0.47 -32.72 0.45
CA GLU A 159 -0.06 -34.03 0.10
C GLU A 159 0.75 -35.02 0.92
N ASP A 160 0.18 -35.51 2.02
CA ASP A 160 0.46 -36.87 2.43
C ASP A 160 -0.89 -37.55 2.67
N GLN A 161 -1.14 -38.46 1.74
CA GLN A 161 -2.18 -39.48 1.77
C GLN A 161 -1.92 -40.38 2.98
N PHE A 162 -2.94 -40.59 3.82
CA PHE A 162 -3.32 -41.91 4.35
C PHE A 162 -4.78 -41.84 4.80
#